data_AF-D7C144-F1
#
_entry.id   AF-D7C144-F1
#
_cell.length_a   1.000
_cell.length_b   1.000
_cell.length_c   1.000
_cell.angle_alpha   90.00
_cell.angle_beta   90.00
_cell.angle_gamma   90.00
#
_symmetry.space_group_name_H-M   'P 1'
#
loop_
_entity.id
_entity.type
_entity.pdbx_description
1 polymer ?
#
loop_
_entity_poly.entity_id
_entity_poly.type
_entity_poly.pdbx_seq_one_letter_code
_entity_poly.pdbx_strand_id
1 'polypeptide(L)'
;MPPAERRMKMRELADWVSWLTATFELHNRMPPCWYRHTAVVEHLTALYAAWVRSYCTPTGHRELAEVEWISMLHAFAPHLQVASCATGTHQEPPPRSAVRPDAQEAFETYLMSAAFGTAEAVHPAADEVLRRNNSEPQY
;
A
#
# COMPACT_ATOMS: atom_id res chain seq x y z
N MET A 1 8.00 19.83 -5.35
CA MET A 1 7.87 20.32 -3.96
C MET A 1 9.21 20.89 -3.46
N PRO A 2 9.32 22.22 -3.31
CA PRO A 2 10.49 22.89 -2.73
C PRO A 2 10.79 22.42 -1.28
N PRO A 3 12.04 22.60 -0.78
CA PRO A 3 12.41 22.13 0.55
C PRO A 3 11.58 22.70 1.70
N ALA A 4 11.15 23.96 1.60
CA ALA A 4 10.33 24.60 2.63
C ALA A 4 8.94 23.97 2.74
N GLU A 5 8.30 23.76 1.59
CA GLU A 5 6.99 23.08 1.50
C GLU A 5 7.09 21.64 2.03
N ARG A 6 8.15 20.91 1.69
CA ARG A 6 8.37 19.54 2.20
C ARG A 6 8.46 19.49 3.72
N ARG A 7 9.18 20.42 4.34
CA ARG A 7 9.29 20.50 5.82
C ARG A 7 7.95 20.81 6.47
N MET A 8 7.13 21.65 5.84
CA MET A 8 5.80 21.98 6.33
C MET A 8 4.90 20.74 6.31
N LYS A 9 4.79 20.05 5.17
CA LYS A 9 4.00 18.81 5.05
C LYS A 9 4.49 17.69 5.98
N MET A 10 5.80 17.58 6.19
CA MET A 10 6.34 16.58 7.11
C MET A 10 5.97 16.87 8.58
N ARG A 11 5.90 18.14 8.98
CA ARG A 11 5.41 18.52 10.33
C ARG A 11 3.93 18.24 10.49
N GLU A 12 3.13 18.63 9.50
CA GLU A 12 1.70 18.33 9.45
C GLU A 12 1.44 16.82 9.59
N LEU A 13 2.20 16.00 8.84
CA LEU A 13 2.13 14.55 8.98
C LEU A 13 2.55 14.09 10.38
N ALA A 14 3.63 14.64 10.95
CA ALA A 14 4.09 14.26 12.28
C ALA A 14 3.08 14.57 13.39
N ASP A 15 2.39 15.71 13.30
CA ASP A 15 1.33 16.09 14.24
C ASP A 15 0.15 15.11 14.14
N TRP A 16 -0.26 14.77 12.92
CA TRP A 16 -1.32 13.79 12.69
C TRP A 16 -0.93 12.38 13.13
N VAL A 17 0.32 11.95 12.87
CA VAL A 17 0.85 10.66 13.31
C VAL A 17 0.87 10.56 14.84
N SER A 18 1.17 11.66 15.52
CA SER A 18 1.12 11.73 16.99
C SER A 18 -0.31 11.53 17.51
N TRP A 19 -1.30 12.19 16.89
CA TRP A 19 -2.71 11.96 17.18
C TRP A 19 -3.12 10.51 16.91
N LEU A 20 -2.79 9.96 15.73
CA LEU A 20 -3.11 8.59 15.34
C LEU A 20 -2.59 7.57 16.35
N THR A 21 -1.35 7.76 16.80
CA THR A 21 -0.70 6.85 17.77
C THR A 21 -1.42 6.84 19.11
N ALA A 22 -1.82 8.02 19.59
CA ALA A 22 -2.54 8.16 20.85
C ALA A 22 -3.96 7.61 20.74
N THR A 23 -4.66 7.89 19.64
CA THR A 23 -6.06 7.48 19.44
C THR A 23 -6.23 5.99 19.23
N PHE A 24 -5.30 5.32 18.55
CA PHE A 24 -5.39 3.89 18.21
C PHE A 24 -4.37 3.04 18.97
N GLU A 25 -3.77 3.59 20.03
CA GLU A 25 -2.81 2.91 20.90
C GLU A 25 -1.65 2.23 20.15
N LEU A 26 -1.13 2.86 19.10
CA LEU A 26 -0.11 2.28 18.21
C LEU A 26 1.33 2.37 18.74
N HIS A 27 1.51 2.73 20.01
CA HIS A 27 2.82 2.95 20.63
C HIS A 27 3.76 1.75 20.55
N ASN A 28 3.22 0.52 20.59
CA ASN A 28 4.01 -0.72 20.45
C ASN A 28 4.19 -1.16 18.98
N ARG A 29 3.52 -0.48 18.04
CA ARG A 29 3.56 -0.81 16.62
C ARG A 29 4.46 0.13 15.85
N MET A 30 4.56 1.40 16.26
CA MET A 30 5.31 2.39 15.51
C MET A 30 6.53 2.86 16.30
N PRO A 31 7.75 2.72 15.74
CA PRO A 31 8.94 3.20 16.42
C PRO A 31 9.00 4.74 16.41
N PRO A 32 9.66 5.37 17.40
CA PRO A 32 9.84 6.83 17.44
C PRO A 32 10.65 7.37 16.23
N CYS A 33 11.42 6.51 15.57
CA CYS A 33 12.20 6.83 14.38
C CYS A 33 11.45 6.60 13.05
N TRP A 34 10.12 6.43 13.04
CA TRP A 34 9.30 6.13 11.85
C TRP A 34 9.64 7.01 10.63
N TYR A 35 9.95 8.29 10.85
CA TYR A 35 10.27 9.26 9.80
C TYR A 35 11.57 8.94 9.03
N ARG A 36 12.40 8.03 9.56
CA ARG A 36 13.62 7.52 8.89
C ARG A 36 13.34 6.29 8.02
N HIS A 37 12.13 5.74 8.06
CA HIS A 37 11.76 4.54 7.31
C HIS A 37 10.80 4.91 6.19
N THR A 38 11.32 5.05 4.96
CA THR A 38 10.54 5.56 3.82
C THR A 38 9.28 4.74 3.57
N ALA A 39 9.33 3.40 3.68
CA ALA A 39 8.14 2.57 3.52
C ALA A 39 7.04 2.93 4.53
N VAL A 40 7.40 3.16 5.79
CA VAL A 40 6.46 3.58 6.84
C VAL A 40 5.89 4.96 6.54
N VAL A 41 6.74 5.91 6.11
CA VAL A 41 6.30 7.25 5.71
C VAL A 41 5.28 7.20 4.57
N GLU A 42 5.47 6.34 3.56
CA GLU A 42 4.50 6.17 2.46
C GLU A 42 3.15 5.62 2.97
N HIS A 43 3.17 4.60 3.83
CA HIS A 43 1.95 4.04 4.42
C HIS A 43 1.19 5.09 5.25
N LEU A 44 1.90 5.85 6.09
CA LEU A 44 1.31 6.92 6.90
C LEU A 44 0.78 8.06 6.03
N THR A 45 1.48 8.42 4.95
CA THR A 45 1.02 9.47 4.02
C THR A 45 -0.26 9.03 3.30
N ALA A 46 -0.36 7.77 2.90
CA ALA A 46 -1.57 7.22 2.29
C ALA A 46 -2.76 7.22 3.25
N LEU A 47 -2.55 6.77 4.50
CA LEU A 47 -3.56 6.78 5.55
C LEU A 47 -4.00 8.21 5.90
N TYR A 48 -3.05 9.16 5.97
CA TYR A 48 -3.34 10.57 6.20
C TYR A 48 -4.18 11.17 5.07
N ALA A 49 -3.80 10.93 3.82
CA ALA A 49 -4.56 11.42 2.67
C ALA A 49 -5.99 10.83 2.63
N ALA A 50 -6.14 9.56 3.01
CA ALA A 50 -7.47 8.94 3.14
C ALA A 50 -8.27 9.56 4.30
N TRP A 51 -7.64 9.82 5.44
CA TRP A 51 -8.26 10.49 6.58
C TRP A 51 -8.76 11.89 6.20
N VAL A 52 -7.93 12.70 5.53
CA VAL A 52 -8.32 14.05 5.06
C VAL A 52 -9.55 13.96 4.14
N ARG A 53 -9.59 12.99 3.22
CA ARG A 53 -10.75 12.80 2.34
C ARG A 53 -12.01 12.34 3.07
N SER A 54 -11.87 11.48 4.09
CA SER A 54 -13.02 11.01 4.86
C SER A 54 -13.57 12.08 5.81
N TYR A 55 -12.70 12.83 6.50
CA TYR A 55 -13.12 13.69 7.62
C TYR A 55 -13.06 15.20 7.32
N CYS A 56 -12.15 15.67 6.47
CA CYS A 56 -11.93 17.11 6.25
C CYS A 56 -12.50 17.61 4.92
N THR A 57 -12.49 16.78 3.89
CA THR A 57 -13.02 17.10 2.56
C THR A 57 -13.95 15.99 2.05
N PRO A 58 -15.11 15.75 2.69
CA PRO A 58 -16.02 14.70 2.26
C PRO A 58 -16.52 14.99 0.84
N THR A 59 -16.07 14.20 -0.14
CA THR A 59 -16.52 14.33 -1.53
C THR A 59 -17.69 13.39 -1.78
N GLY A 60 -18.91 13.92 -1.81
CA GLY A 60 -20.13 13.17 -2.14
C GLY A 60 -20.56 12.14 -1.08
N HIS A 61 -21.65 11.43 -1.38
CA HIS A 61 -22.26 10.43 -0.50
C HIS A 61 -21.49 9.09 -0.50
N ARG A 62 -20.30 9.06 0.10
CA ARG A 62 -19.73 7.79 0.57
C ARG A 62 -20.21 7.55 1.98
N GLU A 63 -21.32 6.82 2.11
CA GLU A 63 -22.01 6.60 3.38
C GLU A 63 -21.16 5.87 4.45
N LEU A 64 -20.01 5.28 4.07
CA LEU A 64 -19.15 4.48 4.95
C LEU A 64 -17.66 4.90 4.92
N ALA A 65 -17.34 6.11 4.47
CA ALA A 65 -15.94 6.55 4.27
C ALA A 65 -15.06 6.44 5.52
N GLU A 66 -15.63 6.69 6.70
CA GLU A 66 -14.98 6.62 8.00
C GLU A 66 -14.71 5.16 8.40
N VAL A 67 -15.70 4.28 8.20
CA VAL A 67 -15.59 2.85 8.50
C VAL A 67 -14.56 2.18 7.57
N GLU A 68 -14.59 2.53 6.30
CA GLU A 68 -13.58 2.10 5.32
C GLU A 68 -12.18 2.57 5.74
N TRP A 69 -12.04 3.82 6.19
CA TRP A 69 -10.77 4.36 6.66
C TRP A 69 -10.23 3.61 7.88
N ILE A 70 -11.07 3.34 8.89
CA ILE A 70 -10.68 2.55 10.07
C ILE A 70 -10.25 1.13 9.66
N SER A 71 -10.97 0.53 8.71
CA SER A 71 -10.63 -0.80 8.20
C SER A 71 -9.26 -0.80 7.50
N MET A 72 -8.96 0.23 6.71
CA MET A 72 -7.65 0.41 6.08
C MET A 72 -6.54 0.63 7.13
N LEU A 73 -6.80 1.42 8.18
CA LEU A 73 -5.84 1.61 9.27
C LEU A 73 -5.44 0.27 9.91
N HIS A 74 -6.42 -0.58 10.23
CA HIS A 74 -6.13 -1.89 10.82
C HIS A 74 -5.39 -2.83 9.86
N ALA A 75 -5.71 -2.80 8.57
CA ALA A 75 -4.98 -3.55 7.56
C ALA A 75 -3.52 -3.08 7.43
N PHE A 76 -3.25 -1.79 7.62
CA PHE A 76 -1.92 -1.20 7.51
C PHE A 76 -1.08 -1.33 8.79
N ALA A 77 -1.71 -1.47 9.96
CA ALA A 77 -1.04 -1.49 11.25
C ALA A 77 0.16 -2.48 11.36
N PRO A 78 0.11 -3.70 10.79
CA PRO A 78 1.27 -4.60 10.78
C PRO A 78 2.47 -4.05 9.98
N HIS A 79 2.21 -3.24 8.95
CA HIS A 79 3.24 -2.66 8.07
C HIS A 79 3.90 -1.39 8.65
N LEU A 80 3.36 -0.87 9.75
CA LEU A 80 3.97 0.27 10.47
C LEU A 80 5.11 -0.17 11.41
N GLN A 81 5.22 -1.48 11.67
CA GLN A 81 6.28 -2.04 12.49
C GLN A 81 7.61 -2.08 11.75
N VAL A 82 8.66 -1.66 12.45
CA VAL A 82 10.04 -1.81 12.00
C VAL A 82 10.79 -2.69 12.99
N ALA A 83 10.87 -3.98 12.70
CA ALA A 83 11.47 -4.97 13.60
C ALA A 83 12.92 -4.62 13.97
N SER A 84 13.70 -4.05 13.03
CA SER A 84 15.09 -3.64 13.26
C SER A 84 15.25 -2.52 14.29
N CYS A 85 14.17 -1.79 14.60
CA CYS A 85 14.16 -0.68 15.57
C CYS A 85 13.36 -1.01 16.84
N ALA A 86 12.88 -2.25 17.00
CA ALA A 86 11.98 -2.66 18.10
C ALA A 86 12.61 -2.55 19.49
N THR A 87 13.93 -2.61 19.59
CA THR A 87 14.69 -2.50 20.86
C THR A 87 15.03 -1.06 21.23
N GLY A 88 14.44 -0.07 20.56
CA GLY A 88 14.63 1.36 20.84
C GLY A 88 15.91 1.96 20.25
N THR A 89 16.74 1.15 19.59
CA THR A 89 17.91 1.63 18.84
C THR A 89 17.57 1.67 17.36
N HIS A 90 17.70 2.85 16.73
CA HIS A 90 17.47 2.99 15.29
C HIS A 90 18.52 2.21 14.49
N GLN A 91 18.06 1.45 13.50
CA GLN A 91 18.90 0.84 12.47
C GLN A 91 18.54 1.43 11.12
N GLU A 92 19.56 1.87 10.38
CA GLU A 92 19.35 2.44 9.04
C GLU A 92 18.76 1.36 8.11
N PRO A 93 17.70 1.67 7.36
CA PRO A 93 17.19 0.75 6.36
C PRO A 93 18.31 0.32 5.42
N PRO A 94 18.34 -0.96 4.99
CA PRO A 94 19.25 -1.36 3.93
C PRO A 94 19.03 -0.46 2.71
N PRO A 95 20.10 -0.10 1.99
CA PRO A 95 19.98 0.74 0.81
C PRO A 95 18.98 0.10 -0.16
N ARG A 96 18.13 0.92 -0.79
CA ARG A 96 17.22 0.44 -1.82
C ARG A 96 18.03 -0.33 -2.86
N SER A 97 17.60 -1.56 -3.14
CA SER A 97 18.20 -2.36 -4.21
C SER A 97 18.25 -1.53 -5.48
N ALA A 98 19.42 -1.46 -6.10
CA ALA A 98 19.56 -0.78 -7.37
C ALA A 98 18.63 -1.44 -8.40
N VAL A 99 17.98 -0.62 -9.22
CA VAL A 99 17.23 -1.12 -10.36
C VAL A 99 18.21 -1.83 -11.28
N ARG A 100 17.91 -3.08 -11.63
CA ARG A 100 18.73 -3.85 -12.58
C ARG A 100 18.65 -3.15 -13.94
N PRO A 101 19.77 -2.75 -14.57
CA PRO A 101 19.74 -1.90 -15.76
C PRO A 101 19.08 -2.58 -16.97
N ASP A 102 19.16 -3.90 -17.06
CA ASP A 102 18.54 -4.74 -18.10
C ASP A 102 17.11 -5.20 -17.73
N ALA A 103 16.57 -4.81 -16.58
CA ALA A 103 15.25 -5.29 -16.12
C ALA A 103 14.15 -4.98 -17.14
N GLN A 104 14.17 -3.76 -17.71
CA GLN A 104 13.16 -3.34 -18.67
C GLN A 104 13.29 -4.14 -19.97
N GLU A 105 14.49 -4.24 -20.52
CA GLU A 105 14.73 -4.98 -21.78
C GLU A 105 14.40 -6.48 -21.65
N ALA A 106 14.77 -7.09 -20.52
CA ALA A 106 14.42 -8.47 -20.21
C ALA A 106 12.90 -8.66 -20.08
N PHE A 107 12.20 -7.69 -19.49
CA PHE A 107 10.74 -7.70 -19.37
C PHE A 107 10.06 -7.57 -20.74
N GLU A 108 10.50 -6.64 -21.59
CA GLU A 108 9.99 -6.52 -22.96
C GLU A 108 10.23 -7.80 -23.77
N THR A 109 11.43 -8.38 -23.65
CA THR A 109 11.77 -9.66 -24.30
C THR A 109 10.84 -10.77 -23.83
N TYR A 110 10.56 -10.86 -22.52
CA TYR A 110 9.60 -11.82 -21.98
C TYR A 110 8.21 -11.62 -22.58
N LEU A 111 7.71 -10.38 -22.64
CA LEU A 111 6.39 -10.10 -23.24
C LEU A 111 6.34 -10.50 -24.72
N MET A 112 7.41 -10.27 -25.48
CA MET A 112 7.44 -10.55 -26.91
C MET A 112 7.71 -12.02 -27.26
N SER A 113 8.21 -12.82 -26.32
CA SER A 113 8.63 -14.21 -26.59
C SER A 113 7.88 -15.27 -25.79
N ALA A 114 7.36 -14.95 -24.61
CA ALA A 114 6.64 -15.90 -23.77
C ALA A 114 5.18 -16.03 -24.20
N ALA A 115 4.63 -17.24 -24.07
CA ALA A 115 3.22 -17.53 -24.32
C ALA A 115 2.27 -16.58 -23.56
N PHE A 116 2.67 -16.09 -22.38
CA PHE A 116 1.92 -15.08 -21.64
C PHE A 116 1.62 -13.81 -22.45
N GLY A 117 2.57 -13.32 -23.24
CA GLY A 117 2.41 -12.11 -24.04
C GLY A 117 2.00 -12.35 -25.50
N THR A 118 2.11 -13.59 -25.98
CA THR A 118 1.85 -13.92 -27.39
C THR A 118 0.62 -14.80 -27.64
N ALA A 119 0.17 -15.57 -26.65
CA ALA A 119 -1.00 -16.44 -26.81
C ALA A 119 -2.31 -15.63 -26.74
N GLU A 120 -3.35 -16.16 -27.38
CA GLU A 120 -4.69 -15.60 -27.25
C GLU A 120 -5.18 -15.70 -25.80
N ALA A 121 -5.82 -14.65 -25.31
CA ALA A 121 -6.30 -14.58 -23.94
C ALA A 121 -7.42 -15.60 -23.71
N VAL A 122 -7.10 -16.70 -23.04
CA VAL A 122 -8.08 -17.70 -22.61
C VAL A 122 -8.30 -17.59 -21.11
N HIS A 123 -9.56 -17.43 -20.69
CA HIS A 123 -9.89 -17.45 -19.28
C HIS A 123 -9.53 -18.84 -18.69
N PRO A 124 -8.79 -18.94 -17.57
CA PRO A 124 -8.36 -20.23 -17.02
C PRO A 124 -9.50 -21.21 -16.72
N ALA A 125 -10.70 -20.68 -16.49
CA ALA A 125 -11.90 -21.47 -16.27
C ALA A 125 -12.77 -21.68 -17.53
N ALA A 126 -12.34 -21.29 -18.73
CA ALA A 126 -13.14 -21.45 -19.95
C ALA A 126 -13.51 -22.92 -20.21
N ASP A 127 -12.54 -23.83 -20.04
CA ASP A 127 -12.77 -25.28 -20.18
C ASP A 127 -13.69 -25.83 -19.08
N GLU A 128 -13.61 -25.28 -17.87
CA GLU A 128 -14.48 -25.65 -16.74
C GLU A 128 -15.93 -25.22 -16.99
N VAL A 129 -16.12 -24.00 -17.49
CA VAL A 129 -17.44 -23.44 -17.84
C VAL A 129 -18.07 -24.22 -18.99
N LEU A 130 -17.29 -24.51 -20.05
CA LEU A 130 -17.77 -25.33 -21.17
C LEU A 130 -18.17 -26.74 -20.71
N ARG A 131 -17.37 -27.35 -19.82
CA ARG A 131 -17.69 -28.68 -19.28
C ARG A 131 -19.00 -28.65 -18.50
N ARG A 132 -19.20 -27.66 -17.63
CA ARG A 132 -20.44 -27.49 -16.84
C ARG A 132 -21.66 -27.25 -17.72
N ASN A 133 -21.54 -26.38 -18.72
CA ASN A 133 -22.66 -26.08 -19.63
C ASN A 133 -23.07 -27.30 -20.46
N ASN A 134 -22.13 -28.18 -20.80
CA ASN A 134 -22.41 -29.40 -21.56
C ASN A 134 -22.93 -30.57 -20.71
N SER A 135 -22.82 -30.49 -19.37
CA SER A 135 -23.32 -31.51 -18.45
C SER A 135 -24.63 -31.13 -17.76
N GLU A 136 -25.18 -29.94 -18.01
CA GLU A 136 -26.56 -29.60 -17.62
C GLU A 136 -27.57 -30.20 -18.62
N PRO A 137 -28.56 -30.99 -18.17
CA PRO A 137 -29.62 -31.50 -19.04
C PRO A 137 -30.52 -30.35 -19.50
N GLN A 138 -30.74 -30.27 -20.82
CA GLN A 138 -31.73 -29.36 -21.42
C GLN A 138 -33.13 -29.84 -21.02
N TYR A 139 -33.75 -29.19 -20.04
CA TYR A 139 -35.16 -29.34 -19.69
C TYR A 139 -36.04 -28.36 -20.47
#